data_AF-A0A7G5E1N9-F1
#
_entry.id   AF-A0A7G5E1N9-F1
#
_cell.length_a   1.000
_cell.length_b   1.000
_cell.length_c   1.000
_cell.angle_alpha   90.00
_cell.angle_beta   90.00
_cell.angle_gamma   90.00
#
_symmetry.space_group_name_H-M   'P 1'
#
loop_
_entity.id
_entity.type
_entity.pdbx_description
1 polymer ?
#
loop_
_entity_poly.entity_id
_entity_poly.type
_entity_poly.pdbx_seq_one_letter_code
_entity_poly.pdbx_strand_id
1 'polypeptide(L)'
;MRSFLLIVVAIIVNFTYSYAQKDPELKIALSKMSAISTLNNPLATLNLTSPRLIKPMGGKENALKLFKKSVAEIQKDNVTIDSVINYTDREISKVRNIQYCFFPQLIVLGIPDSTKKMIRYATLMAVKEPGVKGWTFLDYSGLNDEKLNFLFPELAGKMDFPRGDIKPLVIPNEEVNSSIDYLMKTIDESMKKMKSVAGK
;
A
#
# COMPACT_ATOMS: atom_id res chain seq x y z
N MET A 1 10.05 56.30 -36.19
CA MET A 1 9.08 55.85 -35.17
C MET A 1 8.86 54.36 -35.38
N ARG A 2 9.67 53.56 -34.69
CA ARG A 2 9.70 52.09 -34.76
C ARG A 2 9.07 51.56 -33.48
N SER A 3 8.42 50.39 -33.61
CA SER A 3 7.99 49.51 -32.50
C SER A 3 6.58 49.75 -31.95
N PHE A 4 5.58 49.56 -32.81
CA PHE A 4 4.26 49.06 -32.43
C PHE A 4 4.02 47.73 -33.16
N LEU A 5 4.78 46.69 -32.78
CA LEU A 5 4.54 45.31 -33.22
C LEU A 5 5.27 44.29 -32.33
N LEU A 6 4.95 44.23 -31.03
CA LEU A 6 5.36 43.12 -30.16
C LEU A 6 4.30 42.91 -29.07
N ILE A 7 3.11 42.48 -29.50
CA ILE A 7 2.23 41.66 -28.67
C ILE A 7 2.19 40.29 -29.35
N VAL A 8 2.10 39.24 -28.53
CA VAL A 8 1.91 37.82 -28.86
C VAL A 8 3.23 37.01 -28.99
N VAL A 9 3.35 36.00 -28.12
CA VAL A 9 4.32 34.86 -28.10
C VAL A 9 5.64 35.06 -27.34
N ALA A 10 5.56 35.19 -26.01
CA ALA A 10 6.54 34.57 -25.10
C ALA A 10 5.93 34.23 -23.72
N ILE A 11 4.62 33.99 -23.69
CA ILE A 11 3.99 33.14 -22.67
C ILE A 11 3.99 31.75 -23.30
N ILE A 12 4.34 30.72 -22.53
CA ILE A 12 4.58 29.32 -22.94
C ILE A 12 6.06 29.02 -23.27
N VAL A 13 6.88 28.91 -22.22
CA VAL A 13 7.54 27.63 -21.97
C VAL A 13 7.39 27.30 -20.50
N ASN A 14 6.31 26.57 -20.22
CA ASN A 14 6.18 25.76 -19.02
C ASN A 14 7.32 24.73 -19.02
N PHE A 15 8.28 24.90 -18.13
CA PHE A 15 9.02 23.77 -17.58
C PHE A 15 9.19 24.01 -16.08
N THR A 16 8.06 24.05 -15.37
CA THR A 16 8.03 23.51 -14.02
C THR A 16 8.32 22.02 -14.13
N TYR A 17 9.60 21.66 -14.14
CA TYR A 17 10.06 20.33 -13.77
C TYR A 17 9.74 20.12 -12.27
N SER A 18 8.46 20.01 -11.93
CA SER A 18 8.01 19.48 -10.64
C SER A 18 8.12 17.97 -10.68
N TYR A 19 9.36 17.47 -10.71
CA TYR A 19 9.61 16.08 -10.37
C TYR A 19 9.70 15.98 -8.83
N ALA A 20 8.91 15.05 -8.29
CA ALA A 20 9.09 14.43 -6.97
C ALA A 20 8.69 15.23 -5.70
N GLN A 21 7.39 15.46 -5.52
CA GLN A 21 6.81 15.22 -4.20
C GLN A 21 5.66 14.23 -4.36
N LYS A 22 5.96 12.95 -4.10
CA LYS A 22 4.96 11.87 -4.04
C LYS A 22 3.80 12.34 -3.16
N ASP A 23 2.56 12.19 -3.66
CA ASP A 23 1.32 12.70 -3.07
C ASP A 23 1.36 12.76 -1.52
N PRO A 24 1.43 13.96 -0.92
CA PRO A 24 1.50 14.12 0.53
C PRO A 24 0.29 13.51 1.27
N GLU A 25 -0.89 13.52 0.66
CA GLU A 25 -2.09 12.89 1.24
C GLU A 25 -1.92 11.38 1.32
N LEU A 26 -1.32 10.76 0.30
CA LEU A 26 -1.01 9.33 0.29
C LEU A 26 -0.01 8.99 1.39
N LYS A 27 1.06 9.79 1.55
CA LYS A 27 2.05 9.57 2.61
C LYS A 27 1.40 9.62 4.00
N ILE A 28 0.55 10.61 4.25
CA ILE A 28 -0.18 10.75 5.52
C ILE A 28 -1.14 9.56 5.73
N ALA A 29 -1.91 9.18 4.71
CA ALA A 29 -2.86 8.08 4.79
C ALA A 29 -2.15 6.74 5.06
N LEU A 30 -1.02 6.47 4.38
CA LEU A 30 -0.22 5.26 4.58
C LEU A 30 0.37 5.19 6.00
N SER A 31 0.88 6.31 6.51
CA SER A 31 1.38 6.39 7.88
C SER A 31 0.27 6.11 8.90
N LYS A 32 -0.94 6.65 8.68
CA LYS A 32 -2.11 6.37 9.52
C LYS A 32 -2.50 4.89 9.47
N MET A 33 -2.56 4.29 8.29
CA MET A 33 -2.89 2.87 8.12
C MET A 33 -1.89 1.96 8.86
N SER A 34 -0.60 2.29 8.78
CA SER A 34 0.47 1.55 9.47
C SER A 34 0.34 1.65 10.99
N ALA A 35 0.09 2.85 11.53
CA ALA A 35 -0.13 3.05 12.96
C ALA A 35 -1.42 2.40 13.47
N ILE A 36 -2.49 2.40 12.68
CA ILE A 36 -3.75 1.71 13.03
C ILE A 36 -3.55 0.20 13.11
N SER A 37 -2.71 -0.36 12.23
CA SER A 37 -2.41 -1.78 12.21
C SER A 37 -1.71 -2.24 13.49
N THR A 38 -0.75 -1.46 14.02
CA THR A 38 -0.07 -1.78 15.29
C THR A 38 -0.98 -1.62 16.51
N LEU A 39 -1.98 -0.71 16.44
CA LEU A 39 -2.97 -0.50 17.50
C LEU A 39 -4.09 -1.53 17.51
N ASN A 40 -4.16 -2.44 16.53
CA ASN A 40 -5.22 -3.45 16.39
C ASN A 40 -6.64 -2.84 16.47
N ASN A 41 -6.85 -1.63 15.91
CA ASN A 41 -8.12 -0.90 16.03
C ASN A 41 -9.07 -1.19 14.84
N PRO A 42 -10.09 -2.05 15.01
CA PRO A 42 -10.92 -2.51 13.88
C PRO A 42 -11.73 -1.40 13.23
N LEU A 43 -12.20 -0.43 14.03
CA LEU A 43 -12.99 0.69 13.53
C LEU A 43 -12.13 1.65 12.71
N ALA A 44 -10.93 1.95 13.19
CA ALA A 44 -10.00 2.79 12.46
C ALA A 44 -9.52 2.11 11.17
N THR A 45 -9.29 0.80 11.18
CA THR A 45 -8.98 0.01 9.97
C THR A 45 -10.11 0.12 8.96
N LEU A 46 -11.36 -0.10 9.39
CA LEU A 46 -12.54 0.03 8.52
C LEU A 46 -12.64 1.38 7.83
N ASN A 47 -12.31 2.47 8.54
CA ASN A 47 -12.41 3.82 7.99
C ASN A 47 -11.37 4.13 6.90
N LEU A 48 -10.29 3.35 6.83
CA LEU A 48 -9.27 3.45 5.77
C LEU A 48 -9.38 2.32 4.74
N THR A 49 -10.25 1.33 4.94
CA THR A 49 -10.47 0.24 3.98
C THR A 49 -11.28 0.71 2.78
N SER A 50 -10.89 0.28 1.57
CA SER A 50 -11.61 0.58 0.34
C SER A 50 -13.08 0.14 0.42
N PRO A 51 -14.05 1.01 0.06
CA PRO A 51 -15.46 0.64 -0.04
C PRO A 51 -15.71 -0.53 -0.98
N ARG A 52 -14.86 -0.73 -1.99
CA ARG A 52 -14.93 -1.88 -2.90
C ARG A 52 -14.73 -3.21 -2.17
N LEU A 53 -13.90 -3.24 -1.13
CA LEU A 53 -13.74 -4.43 -0.28
C LEU A 53 -14.87 -4.54 0.77
N ILE A 54 -15.35 -3.42 1.30
CA ILE A 54 -16.42 -3.40 2.33
C ILE A 54 -17.77 -3.87 1.76
N LYS A 55 -18.09 -3.50 0.51
CA LYS A 55 -19.37 -3.84 -0.12
C LYS A 55 -19.65 -5.36 -0.18
N PRO A 56 -18.76 -6.21 -0.75
CA PRO A 56 -18.97 -7.66 -0.79
C PRO A 56 -18.90 -8.33 0.59
N MET A 57 -18.34 -7.67 1.62
CA MET A 57 -18.43 -8.13 3.02
C MET A 57 -19.82 -7.91 3.64
N GLY A 58 -20.79 -7.36 2.91
CA GLY A 58 -22.12 -7.05 3.42
C GLY A 58 -22.22 -5.68 4.10
N GLY A 59 -21.36 -4.74 3.74
CA GLY A 59 -21.37 -3.36 4.24
C GLY A 59 -20.55 -3.15 5.52
N LYS A 60 -20.57 -1.91 6.03
CA LYS A 60 -19.69 -1.46 7.12
C LYS A 60 -19.87 -2.25 8.42
N GLU A 61 -21.10 -2.60 8.77
CA GLU A 61 -21.40 -3.32 10.02
C GLU A 61 -20.80 -4.74 10.00
N ASN A 62 -21.04 -5.47 8.91
CA ASN A 62 -20.49 -6.82 8.75
C ASN A 62 -18.96 -6.79 8.63
N ALA A 63 -18.40 -5.84 7.89
CA ALA A 63 -16.95 -5.66 7.82
C ALA A 63 -16.35 -5.36 9.21
N LEU A 64 -16.97 -4.51 10.02
CA LEU A 64 -16.51 -4.23 11.39
C LEU A 64 -16.54 -5.49 12.27
N LYS A 65 -17.61 -6.30 12.16
CA LYS A 65 -17.72 -7.57 12.89
C LYS A 65 -16.59 -8.53 12.51
N LEU A 66 -16.28 -8.65 11.22
CA LEU A 66 -15.18 -9.49 10.73
C LEU A 66 -13.82 -8.98 11.21
N PHE A 67 -13.58 -7.68 11.20
CA PHE A 67 -12.32 -7.11 11.69
C PHE A 67 -12.15 -7.28 13.19
N LYS A 68 -13.20 -7.10 13.98
CA LYS A 68 -13.18 -7.39 15.43
C LYS A 68 -12.85 -8.84 15.70
N LYS A 69 -13.46 -9.77 14.96
CA LYS A 69 -13.18 -11.20 15.07
C LYS A 69 -11.71 -11.51 14.73
N SER A 70 -11.20 -10.94 13.64
CA SER A 70 -9.81 -11.16 13.21
C SER A 70 -8.80 -10.67 14.25
N VAL A 71 -9.05 -9.49 14.85
CA VAL A 71 -8.20 -8.98 15.94
C VAL A 71 -8.26 -9.88 17.17
N ALA A 72 -9.45 -10.36 17.56
CA ALA A 72 -9.60 -11.26 18.70
C ALA A 72 -8.88 -12.60 18.49
N GLU A 73 -8.87 -13.14 17.26
CA GLU A 73 -8.14 -14.37 16.91
C GLU A 73 -6.63 -14.18 17.05
N ILE A 74 -6.07 -13.10 16.50
CA ILE A 74 -4.64 -12.76 16.63
C ILE A 74 -4.24 -12.61 18.11
N GLN A 75 -5.07 -11.95 18.91
CA GLN A 75 -4.84 -11.78 20.35
C GLN A 75 -4.89 -13.09 21.12
N LYS A 76 -5.80 -14.01 20.76
CA LYS A 76 -5.91 -15.33 21.38
C LYS A 76 -4.64 -16.16 21.19
N ASP A 77 -3.97 -15.97 20.06
CA ASP A 77 -2.72 -16.67 19.74
C ASP A 77 -1.47 -15.98 20.34
N ASN A 78 -1.66 -14.97 21.20
CA ASN A 78 -0.61 -14.11 21.76
C ASN A 78 0.31 -13.51 20.69
N VAL A 79 -0.26 -13.18 19.53
CA VAL A 79 0.43 -12.51 18.43
C VAL A 79 0.17 -11.01 18.51
N THR A 80 1.20 -10.20 18.30
CA THR A 80 1.11 -8.74 18.23
C THR A 80 1.70 -8.22 16.94
N ILE A 81 1.19 -7.08 16.45
CA ILE A 81 1.81 -6.36 15.33
C ILE A 81 2.71 -5.28 15.93
N ASP A 82 4.00 -5.58 16.02
CA ASP A 82 4.97 -4.67 16.66
C ASP A 82 5.35 -3.52 15.73
N SER A 83 5.51 -3.81 14.43
CA SER A 83 5.77 -2.77 13.43
C SER A 83 5.29 -3.14 12.03
N VAL A 84 5.03 -2.11 11.23
CA VAL A 84 4.71 -2.21 9.80
C VAL A 84 5.65 -1.27 9.04
N ILE A 85 6.51 -1.84 8.21
CA ILE A 85 7.52 -1.13 7.43
C ILE A 85 7.09 -1.15 5.97
N ASN A 86 6.94 0.03 5.36
CA ASN A 86 6.48 0.17 3.99
C ASN A 86 7.63 0.53 3.06
N TYR A 87 7.72 -0.15 1.93
CA TYR A 87 8.55 0.31 0.82
C TYR A 87 7.82 1.43 0.06
N THR A 88 8.33 2.66 0.16
CA THR A 88 7.64 3.87 -0.32
C THR A 88 8.18 4.43 -1.65
N ASP A 89 9.21 3.81 -2.24
CA ASP A 89 9.70 4.22 -3.56
C ASP A 89 8.84 3.69 -4.71
N ARG A 90 7.62 4.22 -4.80
CA ARG A 90 6.58 3.78 -5.74
C ARG A 90 6.04 4.93 -6.59
N GLU A 91 5.56 4.56 -7.76
CA GLU A 91 4.83 5.44 -8.67
C GLU A 91 3.32 5.24 -8.49
N ILE A 92 2.59 6.35 -8.59
CA ILE A 92 1.13 6.33 -8.61
C ILE A 92 0.70 6.09 -10.04
N SER A 93 0.09 4.93 -10.29
CA SER A 93 -0.51 4.58 -11.56
C SER A 93 -1.93 5.13 -11.65
N LYS A 94 -2.41 5.37 -12.87
CA LYS A 94 -3.77 5.85 -13.12
C LYS A 94 -4.39 5.08 -14.27
N VAL A 95 -5.61 4.58 -14.05
CA VAL A 95 -6.45 4.01 -15.11
C VAL A 95 -7.82 4.65 -14.99
N ARG A 96 -8.27 5.29 -16.08
CA ARG A 96 -9.48 6.12 -16.09
C ARG A 96 -9.42 7.19 -14.99
N ASN A 97 -10.32 7.14 -14.02
CA ASN A 97 -10.45 8.04 -12.88
C ASN A 97 -9.91 7.45 -11.57
N ILE A 98 -9.33 6.25 -11.60
CA ILE A 98 -8.78 5.55 -10.43
C ILE A 98 -7.27 5.77 -10.40
N GLN A 99 -6.75 6.33 -9.31
CA GLN A 99 -5.34 6.31 -8.99
C GLN A 99 -5.06 5.17 -8.02
N TYR A 100 -3.96 4.45 -8.24
CA TYR A 100 -3.58 3.34 -7.38
C TYR A 100 -2.07 3.20 -7.27
N CYS A 101 -1.63 2.60 -6.18
CA CYS A 101 -0.24 2.30 -5.90
C CYS A 101 -0.17 1.07 -5.00
N PHE A 102 0.87 0.26 -5.16
CA PHE A 102 1.10 -0.92 -4.34
C PHE A 102 2.34 -0.72 -3.47
N PHE A 103 2.21 -1.02 -2.19
CA PHE A 103 3.26 -0.91 -1.19
C PHE A 103 3.63 -2.31 -0.70
N PRO A 104 4.80 -2.85 -1.08
CA PRO A 104 5.43 -3.93 -0.35
C PRO A 104 5.59 -3.55 1.12
N GLN A 105 5.27 -4.48 2.01
CA GLN A 105 5.35 -4.29 3.45
C GLN A 105 6.11 -5.44 4.10
N LEU A 106 6.90 -5.10 5.12
CA LEU A 106 7.35 -6.05 6.13
C LEU A 106 6.57 -5.78 7.41
N ILE A 107 5.90 -6.80 7.92
CA ILE A 107 5.15 -6.77 9.17
C ILE A 107 5.95 -7.57 10.19
N VAL A 108 6.42 -6.91 11.24
CA VAL A 108 7.11 -7.57 12.34
C VAL A 108 6.08 -7.92 13.41
N LEU A 109 6.00 -9.19 13.72
CA LEU A 109 5.03 -9.75 14.64
C LEU A 109 5.74 -10.24 15.91
N GLY A 110 5.21 -9.86 17.06
CA GLY A 110 5.45 -10.58 18.30
C GLY A 110 4.72 -11.91 18.27
N ILE A 111 5.37 -12.97 18.73
CA ILE A 111 4.84 -14.33 18.78
C ILE A 111 5.06 -14.90 20.20
N PRO A 112 4.41 -16.03 20.58
CA PRO A 112 4.52 -16.57 21.94
C PRO A 112 5.95 -16.86 22.41
N ASP A 113 6.85 -17.23 21.49
CA ASP A 113 8.29 -17.35 21.77
C ASP A 113 8.91 -15.95 21.89
N SER A 114 9.06 -15.45 23.10
CA SER A 114 9.56 -14.09 23.38
C SER A 114 11.01 -13.85 22.94
N THR A 115 11.76 -14.91 22.62
CA THR A 115 13.14 -14.79 22.11
C THR A 115 13.20 -14.53 20.60
N LYS A 116 12.05 -14.61 19.92
CA LYS A 116 11.96 -14.51 18.46
C LYS A 116 10.88 -13.52 18.02
N LYS A 117 11.01 -13.09 16.78
CA LYS A 117 9.96 -12.41 16.03
C LYS A 117 9.64 -13.16 14.75
N MET A 118 8.44 -12.92 14.24
CA MET A 118 8.08 -13.33 12.88
C MET A 118 8.06 -12.09 11.98
N ILE A 119 8.76 -12.15 10.85
CA ILE A 119 8.66 -11.16 9.78
C ILE A 119 7.79 -11.74 8.67
N ARG A 120 6.69 -11.07 8.36
CA ARG A 120 5.79 -11.41 7.26
C ARG A 120 5.87 -10.38 6.15
N TYR A 121 5.97 -10.84 4.91
CA TYR A 121 5.80 -9.99 3.75
C TYR A 121 4.31 -9.84 3.40
N ALA A 122 3.91 -8.62 3.07
CA ALA A 122 2.57 -8.32 2.56
C ALA A 122 2.65 -7.27 1.45
N THR A 123 1.56 -7.07 0.73
CA THR A 123 1.38 -5.97 -0.21
C THR A 123 0.09 -5.24 0.12
N LEU A 124 0.20 -3.94 0.38
CA LEU A 124 -0.92 -3.05 0.57
C LEU A 124 -1.21 -2.29 -0.72
N MET A 125 -2.41 -2.41 -1.26
CA MET A 125 -2.84 -1.57 -2.38
C MET A 125 -3.54 -0.34 -1.83
N ALA A 126 -3.05 0.84 -2.23
CA ALA A 126 -3.72 2.11 -2.01
C ALA A 126 -4.50 2.50 -3.26
N VAL A 127 -5.72 3.01 -3.06
CA VAL A 127 -6.62 3.43 -4.13
C VAL A 127 -7.28 4.76 -3.79
N LYS A 128 -7.31 5.67 -4.76
CA LYS A 128 -8.06 6.92 -4.74
C LYS A 128 -9.05 6.92 -5.90
N GLU A 129 -10.32 7.08 -5.58
CA GLU A 129 -11.43 6.98 -6.53
C GLU A 129 -12.38 8.17 -6.38
N PRO A 130 -13.08 8.58 -7.45
CA PRO A 130 -14.07 9.65 -7.33
C PRO A 130 -15.21 9.29 -6.38
N GLY A 131 -15.66 10.28 -5.61
CA GLY A 131 -16.71 10.08 -4.60
C GLY A 131 -16.25 9.40 -3.31
N VAL A 132 -15.00 8.92 -3.25
CA VAL A 132 -14.38 8.42 -2.01
C VAL A 132 -13.45 9.50 -1.45
N LYS A 133 -13.57 9.78 -0.15
CA LYS A 133 -12.74 10.80 0.51
C LYS A 133 -11.34 10.27 0.75
N GLY A 134 -10.37 10.79 0.01
CA GLY A 134 -8.95 10.51 0.19
C GLY A 134 -8.51 9.12 -0.27
N TRP A 135 -7.32 8.71 0.16
CA TRP A 135 -6.76 7.39 -0.12
C TRP A 135 -7.33 6.33 0.81
N THR A 136 -7.72 5.19 0.22
CA THR A 136 -8.17 4.00 0.94
C THR A 136 -7.30 2.81 0.58
N PHE A 137 -7.37 1.74 1.37
CA PHE A 137 -6.45 0.62 1.28
C PHE A 137 -7.18 -0.73 1.25
N LEU A 138 -6.48 -1.73 0.73
CA LEU A 138 -6.84 -3.13 0.89
C LEU A 138 -5.57 -3.98 0.94
N ASP A 139 -5.60 -5.07 1.71
CA ASP A 139 -4.53 -6.08 1.67
C ASP A 139 -4.64 -6.83 0.33
N TYR A 140 -3.63 -6.62 -0.52
CA TYR A 140 -3.55 -7.24 -1.83
C TYR A 140 -3.11 -8.71 -1.74
N SER A 141 -2.38 -9.07 -0.69
CA SER A 141 -1.72 -10.38 -0.54
C SER A 141 -2.71 -11.55 -0.54
N GLY A 142 -3.96 -11.31 -0.14
CA GLY A 142 -5.03 -12.31 -0.10
C GLY A 142 -5.93 -12.36 -1.34
N LEU A 143 -5.66 -11.54 -2.36
CA LEU A 143 -6.50 -11.41 -3.56
C LEU A 143 -5.87 -12.10 -4.76
N ASN A 144 -6.59 -13.07 -5.33
CA ASN A 144 -6.27 -13.64 -6.65
C ASN A 144 -6.81 -12.72 -7.77
N ASP A 145 -6.48 -13.03 -9.03
CA ASP A 145 -6.89 -12.21 -10.18
C ASP A 145 -8.40 -12.12 -10.31
N GLU A 146 -9.11 -13.20 -10.00
CA GLU A 146 -10.57 -13.23 -10.03
C GLU A 146 -11.18 -12.21 -9.05
N LYS A 147 -10.78 -12.26 -7.77
CA LYS A 147 -11.25 -11.31 -6.74
C LYS A 147 -10.84 -9.89 -7.10
N LEU A 148 -9.62 -9.71 -7.60
CA LEU A 148 -9.11 -8.41 -7.99
C LEU A 148 -9.90 -7.83 -9.16
N ASN A 149 -10.23 -8.63 -10.18
CA ASN A 149 -11.06 -8.24 -11.31
C ASN A 149 -12.52 -7.99 -10.90
N PHE A 150 -13.02 -8.73 -9.92
CA PHE A 150 -14.34 -8.47 -9.34
C PHE A 150 -14.38 -7.12 -8.62
N LEU A 151 -13.34 -6.81 -7.84
CA LEU A 151 -13.25 -5.55 -7.08
C LEU A 151 -12.92 -4.36 -7.99
N PHE A 152 -12.02 -4.54 -8.95
CA PHE A 152 -11.45 -3.51 -9.82
C PHE A 152 -11.44 -3.97 -11.29
N PRO A 153 -12.62 -4.17 -11.92
CA PRO A 153 -12.70 -4.62 -13.31
C PRO A 153 -12.00 -3.67 -14.29
N GLU A 154 -11.89 -2.38 -13.95
CA GLU A 154 -11.23 -1.36 -14.76
C GLU A 154 -9.72 -1.60 -14.91
N LEU A 155 -9.14 -2.31 -13.94
CA LEU A 155 -7.73 -2.61 -13.83
C LEU A 155 -7.38 -4.02 -14.34
N ALA A 156 -8.37 -4.81 -14.75
CA ALA A 156 -8.18 -6.17 -15.24
C ALA A 156 -7.19 -6.22 -16.42
N GLY A 157 -6.19 -7.10 -16.32
CA GLY A 157 -5.11 -7.23 -17.31
C GLY A 157 -4.16 -6.04 -17.41
N LYS A 158 -4.28 -5.04 -16.53
CA LYS A 158 -3.42 -3.84 -16.51
C LYS A 158 -2.57 -3.72 -15.25
N MET A 159 -2.80 -4.61 -14.29
CA MET A 159 -2.02 -4.67 -13.05
C MET A 159 -0.95 -5.75 -13.20
N ASP A 160 0.29 -5.32 -13.37
CA ASP A 160 1.45 -6.17 -13.20
C ASP A 160 2.05 -5.86 -11.83
N PHE A 161 1.68 -6.67 -10.83
CA PHE A 161 2.34 -6.61 -9.54
C PHE A 161 2.62 -8.03 -9.06
N PRO A 162 3.87 -8.34 -8.65
CA PRO A 162 4.25 -9.68 -8.25
C PRO A 162 3.53 -10.07 -6.96
N ARG A 163 2.74 -11.14 -7.04
CA ARG A 163 2.28 -11.88 -5.86
C ARG A 163 3.42 -12.78 -5.41
N GLY A 164 4.20 -12.28 -4.46
CA GLY A 164 5.19 -13.13 -3.79
C GLY A 164 4.52 -13.98 -2.73
N ASP A 165 4.54 -15.30 -2.88
CA ASP A 165 4.31 -16.23 -1.78
C ASP A 165 5.58 -16.32 -0.92
N ILE A 166 5.92 -15.20 -0.28
CA ILE A 166 7.07 -15.11 0.60
C ILE A 166 6.64 -15.65 1.96
N LYS A 167 7.17 -16.83 2.30
CA LYS A 167 6.91 -17.46 3.59
C LYS A 167 7.37 -16.54 4.72
N PRO A 168 6.60 -16.47 5.83
CA PRO A 168 7.04 -15.76 7.02
C PRO A 168 8.37 -16.33 7.53
N LEU A 169 9.25 -15.45 8.01
CA LEU A 169 10.52 -15.80 8.62
C LEU A 169 10.40 -15.69 10.13
N VAL A 170 10.78 -16.73 10.87
CA VAL A 170 10.86 -16.68 12.34
C VAL A 170 12.34 -16.64 12.71
N ILE A 171 12.76 -15.56 13.38
CA ILE A 171 14.17 -15.24 13.63
C ILE A 171 14.39 -14.76 15.07
N PRO A 172 15.61 -14.92 15.63
CA PRO A 172 15.98 -14.33 16.91
C PRO A 172 15.80 -12.81 16.94
N ASN A 173 15.48 -12.26 18.11
CA ASN A 173 15.25 -10.83 18.30
C ASN A 173 16.44 -9.97 17.85
N GLU A 174 17.67 -10.42 18.12
CA GLU A 174 18.92 -9.76 17.78
C GLU A 174 19.18 -9.66 16.27
N GLU A 175 18.55 -10.53 15.47
CA GLU A 175 18.70 -10.57 14.00
C GLU A 175 17.59 -9.78 13.27
N VAL A 176 16.61 -9.23 13.98
CA VAL A 176 15.44 -8.59 13.37
C VAL A 176 15.82 -7.40 12.49
N ASN A 177 16.66 -6.50 12.98
CA ASN A 177 17.02 -5.28 12.25
C ASN A 177 17.84 -5.60 10.99
N SER A 178 18.85 -6.47 11.10
CA SER A 178 19.67 -6.87 9.95
C SER A 178 18.84 -7.62 8.90
N SER A 179 17.88 -8.44 9.33
CA SER A 179 16.94 -9.12 8.44
C SER A 179 16.00 -8.14 7.74
N ILE A 180 15.47 -7.13 8.44
CA ILE A 180 14.65 -6.07 7.84
C ILE A 180 15.45 -5.33 6.75
N ASP A 181 16.68 -4.91 7.04
CA ASP A 181 17.51 -4.18 6.10
C ASP A 181 17.80 -5.00 4.84
N TYR A 182 18.15 -6.28 5.01
CA TYR A 182 18.37 -7.21 3.91
C TYR A 182 17.12 -7.40 3.05
N LEU A 183 15.96 -7.62 3.68
CA LEU A 183 14.69 -7.82 2.98
C LEU A 183 14.26 -6.55 2.24
N MET A 184 14.40 -5.37 2.87
CA MET A 184 14.08 -4.09 2.23
C MET A 184 14.97 -3.80 1.03
N LYS A 185 16.27 -4.13 1.12
CA LYS A 185 17.17 -4.05 -0.03
C LYS A 185 16.76 -5.01 -1.15
N THR A 186 16.38 -6.23 -0.81
CA THR A 186 15.90 -7.23 -1.77
C THR A 186 14.62 -6.75 -2.48
N ILE A 187 13.70 -6.15 -1.72
CA ILE A 187 12.49 -5.52 -2.26
C ILE A 187 12.87 -4.38 -3.21
N ASP A 188 13.75 -3.46 -2.81
CA ASP A 188 14.22 -2.34 -3.64
C ASP A 188 14.80 -2.83 -4.98
N GLU A 189 15.68 -3.83 -4.94
CA GLU A 189 16.28 -4.42 -6.14
C GLU A 189 15.24 -5.08 -7.06
N SER A 190 14.30 -5.84 -6.50
CA SER A 190 13.18 -6.43 -7.24
C SER A 190 12.32 -5.36 -7.90
N MET A 191 12.03 -4.28 -7.16
CA MET A 191 11.23 -3.17 -7.65
C MET A 191 11.90 -2.41 -8.80
N LYS A 192 13.21 -2.17 -8.70
CA LYS A 192 14.01 -1.54 -9.76
C LYS A 192 14.06 -2.40 -11.03
N LYS A 193 14.20 -3.72 -10.89
CA LYS A 193 14.16 -4.66 -12.03
C LYS A 193 12.83 -4.57 -12.77
N MET A 194 11.70 -4.54 -12.07
CA MET A 194 10.39 -4.40 -12.72
C MET A 194 10.22 -3.08 -13.47
N LYS A 195 10.67 -1.95 -12.90
CA LYS A 195 10.67 -0.66 -13.61
C LYS A 195 11.45 -0.73 -14.93
N SER A 196 12.59 -1.43 -14.95
CA SER A 196 13.43 -1.57 -16.15
C SER A 196 12.81 -2.44 -17.25
N VAL A 197 11.93 -3.39 -16.88
CA VAL A 197 11.23 -4.27 -17.83
C VAL A 197 9.98 -3.59 -18.39
N ALA A 198 9.24 -2.85 -17.58
CA ALA A 198 8.03 -2.12 -18.00
C ALA A 198 8.32 -0.87 -18.87
N GLY A 199 9.57 -0.41 -18.91
CA GLY A 199 10.01 0.73 -19.73
C GLY A 199 10.53 0.37 -21.12
N LYS A 200 10.40 -0.89 -21.56
CA LYS A 200 10.68 -1.36 -22.92
C LYS A 200 9.39 -1.69 -23.64
#